data_AF-A0A959WT16-F1
#
_entry.id   AF-A0A959WT16-F1
#
_cell.length_a   1.000
_cell.length_b   1.000
_cell.length_c   1.000
_cell.angle_alpha   90.00
_cell.angle_beta   90.00
_cell.angle_gamma   90.00
#
_symmetry.space_group_name_H-M   'P 1'
#
loop_
_entity.id
_entity.type
_entity.pdbx_description
1 polymer ?
#
loop_
_entity_poly.entity_id
_entity_poly.type
_entity_poly.pdbx_seq_one_letter_code
_entity_poly.pdbx_strand_id
1 'polypeptide(L)'
;MPAVFQLERVRVRGAAAPRLQVDTLSLLRGTTAVLGPSGSGKTTLLDLLVGFAQPDAGTLRFDAPPGGDPPLAWSPAQGGTWPHLTVRAHLTAVAPAPDEVGALLATFDLSDVAERRPAQLSLGQLARLGVARALATRARVLVLDEPTAGVDVE
;
A
#
# COMPACT_ATOMS: atom_id res chain seq x y z
N MET A 1 20.36 -3.05 -11.79
CA MET A 1 18.94 -3.44 -11.96
C MET A 1 18.14 -2.17 -12.20
N PRO A 2 17.14 -2.14 -13.10
CA PRO A 2 16.35 -0.94 -13.32
C PRO A 2 15.56 -0.58 -12.05
N ALA A 3 15.48 0.73 -11.75
CA ALA A 3 14.69 1.23 -10.64
C ALA A 3 13.20 1.20 -11.01
N VAL A 4 12.36 0.79 -10.06
CA VAL A 4 10.90 0.80 -10.18
C VAL A 4 10.37 2.23 -10.08
N PHE A 5 10.89 3.01 -9.11
CA PHE A 5 10.64 4.44 -9.02
C PHE A 5 11.95 5.23 -8.99
N GLN A 6 11.93 6.40 -9.62
CA GLN A 6 13.02 7.37 -9.57
C GLN A 6 12.45 8.75 -9.23
N LEU A 7 12.99 9.36 -8.17
CA LEU A 7 12.69 10.72 -7.76
C LEU A 7 13.96 11.56 -7.92
N GLU A 8 13.83 12.70 -8.60
CA GLU A 8 14.93 13.65 -8.77
C GLU A 8 14.45 15.06 -8.40
N ARG A 9 15.12 15.66 -7.42
CA ARG A 9 14.87 17.02 -6.91
C ARG A 9 13.40 17.27 -6.57
N VAL A 10 12.72 16.24 -6.05
CA VAL A 10 11.30 16.27 -5.71
C VAL A 10 11.07 17.15 -4.48
N ARG A 11 10.10 18.06 -4.58
CA ARG A 11 9.60 18.84 -3.43
C ARG A 11 8.09 18.83 -3.39
N VAL A 12 7.55 18.74 -2.18
CA VAL A 12 6.14 18.96 -1.88
C VAL A 12 6.04 20.05 -0.82
N ARG A 13 5.31 21.11 -1.12
CA ARG A 13 5.14 22.29 -0.26
C ARG A 13 4.34 21.93 0.98
N GLY A 14 4.64 22.64 2.06
CA GLY A 14 3.85 22.64 3.30
C GLY A 14 3.70 24.07 3.82
N ALA A 15 2.87 24.25 4.84
CA ALA A 15 2.49 25.58 5.33
C ALA A 15 3.69 26.38 5.92
N ALA A 16 4.56 25.74 6.69
CA ALA A 16 5.73 26.38 7.31
C ALA A 16 7.07 25.91 6.73
N ALA A 17 7.13 24.66 6.28
CA ALA A 17 8.30 24.03 5.66
C ALA A 17 7.82 22.99 4.63
N PRO A 18 8.68 22.53 3.71
CA PRO A 18 8.34 21.46 2.77
C PRO A 18 7.84 20.21 3.52
N ARG A 19 6.73 19.63 3.05
CA ARG A 19 6.22 18.33 3.55
C ARG A 19 7.10 17.16 3.13
N LEU A 20 7.84 17.33 2.03
CA LEU A 20 8.81 16.38 1.52
C LEU A 20 9.85 17.13 0.67
N GLN A 21 11.12 16.80 0.86
CA GLN A 21 12.22 17.23 0.00
C GLN A 21 13.16 16.05 -0.23
N VAL A 22 13.37 15.69 -1.49
CA VAL A 22 14.20 14.57 -1.91
C VAL A 22 15.11 15.04 -3.04
N ASP A 23 16.43 15.01 -2.83
CA ASP A 23 17.39 15.35 -3.88
C ASP A 23 17.47 14.24 -4.92
N THR A 24 17.65 13.00 -4.48
CA THR A 24 17.60 11.81 -5.34
C THR A 24 17.17 10.59 -4.53
N LEU A 25 16.23 9.81 -5.07
CA LEU A 25 15.83 8.52 -4.51
C LEU A 25 15.53 7.53 -5.63
N SER A 26 16.09 6.33 -5.54
CA SER A 26 15.81 5.23 -6.46
C SER A 26 15.29 4.04 -5.68
N LEU A 27 14.07 3.60 -5.99
CA LEU A 27 13.48 2.39 -5.40
C LEU A 27 13.68 1.25 -6.38
N LEU A 28 14.50 0.27 -6.01
CA LEU A 28 14.79 -0.89 -6.85
C LEU A 28 13.75 -1.99 -6.64
N ARG A 29 13.77 -3.01 -7.52
CA ARG A 29 12.98 -4.24 -7.31
C ARG A 29 13.42 -4.91 -6.01
N GLY A 30 12.44 -5.39 -5.23
CA GLY A 30 12.65 -5.98 -3.92
C GLY A 30 11.83 -5.26 -2.86
N THR A 31 12.26 -5.39 -1.59
CA THR A 31 11.58 -4.76 -0.45
C THR A 31 12.36 -3.52 -0.03
N THR A 32 11.66 -2.38 0.08
CA THR A 32 12.21 -1.15 0.67
C THR A 32 11.35 -0.75 1.86
N ALA A 33 11.97 -0.51 3.01
CA ALA A 33 11.32 0.07 4.17
C ALA A 33 11.66 1.57 4.25
N VAL A 34 10.63 2.41 4.41
CA VAL A 34 10.79 3.86 4.64
C VAL A 34 10.57 4.13 6.12
N LEU A 35 11.65 4.50 6.81
CA LEU A 35 11.65 4.73 8.26
C LEU A 35 11.92 6.21 8.57
N GLY A 36 11.33 6.70 9.66
CA GLY A 36 11.53 8.08 10.12
C GLY A 36 10.49 8.50 11.16
N PRO A 37 10.75 9.58 11.91
CA PRO A 37 9.83 10.08 12.93
C PRO A 37 8.49 10.54 12.34
N SER A 38 7.49 10.75 13.20
CA SER A 38 6.24 11.39 12.76
C SER A 38 6.53 12.76 12.15
N GLY A 39 5.84 13.10 11.06
CA GLY A 39 6.06 14.34 10.32
C GLY A 39 7.27 14.37 9.38
N SER A 40 8.05 13.28 9.27
CA SER A 40 9.24 13.23 8.37
C SER A 40 8.91 13.16 6.87
N GLY A 41 7.62 13.20 6.49
CA GLY A 41 7.20 13.14 5.09
C GLY A 41 6.95 11.74 4.51
N LYS A 42 6.93 10.68 5.32
CA LYS A 42 6.68 9.29 4.85
C LYS A 42 5.36 9.16 4.09
N THR A 43 4.25 9.58 4.70
CA THR A 43 2.93 9.56 4.05
C THR A 43 2.93 10.39 2.78
N THR A 44 3.57 11.57 2.79
CA THR A 44 3.73 12.40 1.58
C THR A 44 4.49 11.67 0.48
N LEU A 45 5.55 10.90 0.82
CA LEU A 45 6.26 10.07 -0.16
C LEU A 45 5.33 8.96 -0.69
N LEU A 46 4.59 8.27 0.17
CA LEU A 46 3.65 7.23 -0.27
C LEU A 46 2.54 7.80 -1.16
N ASP A 47 1.96 8.96 -0.81
CA ASP A 47 0.96 9.67 -1.62
C ASP A 47 1.47 9.96 -3.04
N LEU A 48 2.74 10.35 -3.17
CA LEU A 48 3.38 10.53 -4.48
C LEU A 48 3.51 9.19 -5.23
N LEU A 49 3.98 8.13 -4.56
CA LEU A 49 4.19 6.82 -5.20
C LEU A 49 2.89 6.17 -5.68
N VAL A 50 1.78 6.37 -4.95
CA VAL A 50 0.45 5.84 -5.31
C VAL A 50 -0.35 6.78 -6.21
N GLY A 51 0.19 7.94 -6.56
CA GLY A 51 -0.42 8.91 -7.48
C GLY A 51 -1.52 9.80 -6.87
N PHE A 52 -1.66 9.83 -5.55
CA PHE A 52 -2.61 10.71 -4.85
C PHE A 52 -2.10 12.15 -4.69
N ALA A 53 -0.80 12.35 -4.86
CA ALA A 53 -0.20 13.66 -4.92
C ALA A 53 0.73 13.76 -6.15
N GLN A 54 1.02 15.00 -6.55
CA GLN A 54 2.03 15.32 -7.55
C GLN A 54 3.14 16.17 -6.90
N PRO A 55 4.40 16.04 -7.37
CA PRO A 55 5.46 16.91 -6.88
C PRO A 55 5.22 18.35 -7.33
N ASP A 56 5.45 19.33 -6.45
CA ASP A 56 5.42 20.75 -6.81
C ASP A 56 6.64 21.17 -7.64
N ALA A 57 7.74 20.41 -7.52
CA ALA A 57 8.97 20.57 -8.28
C ALA A 57 9.72 19.24 -8.37
N GLY A 58 10.58 19.08 -9.38
CA GLY A 58 11.33 17.86 -9.64
C GLY A 58 10.55 16.85 -10.48
N THR A 59 11.03 15.62 -10.54
CA THR A 59 10.40 14.57 -11.34
C THR A 59 10.27 13.28 -10.55
N LEU A 60 9.09 12.65 -10.64
CA LEU A 60 8.83 11.28 -10.24
C LEU A 60 8.59 10.45 -11.49
N ARG A 61 9.36 9.37 -11.67
CA ARG A 61 9.21 8.42 -12.78
C ARG A 61 8.93 7.03 -12.22
N PHE A 62 8.06 6.31 -12.91
CA PHE A 62 7.78 4.90 -12.66
C PHE A 62 8.16 4.08 -13.91
N ASP A 63 8.83 2.94 -13.70
CA ASP A 63 9.14 1.97 -14.76
C ASP A 63 7.86 1.18 -15.15
N ALA A 64 6.99 1.85 -15.92
CA ALA A 64 5.72 1.29 -16.37
C ALA A 64 5.92 0.28 -17.51
N PRO A 65 5.23 -0.88 -17.49
CA PRO A 65 5.13 -1.70 -18.69
C PRO A 65 4.40 -0.92 -19.81
N PRO A 66 4.66 -1.23 -21.09
CA PRO A 66 3.93 -0.62 -22.20
C PRO A 66 2.43 -0.90 -22.08
N GLY A 67 1.60 0.15 -22.06
CA GLY A 67 0.13 0.02 -22.12
C GLY A 67 -0.69 0.55 -20.94
N GLY A 68 -0.12 1.20 -19.93
CA GLY A 68 -0.93 1.90 -18.91
C GLY A 68 -0.25 2.17 -17.57
N ASP A 69 -1.07 2.55 -16.60
CA ASP A 69 -0.71 2.85 -15.21
C ASP A 69 0.05 1.69 -14.53
N PRO A 70 0.83 1.99 -13.47
CA PRO A 70 1.45 0.96 -12.64
C PRO A 70 0.40 -0.07 -12.20
N PRO A 71 0.63 -1.39 -12.39
CA PRO A 71 -0.11 -2.37 -11.61
C PRO A 71 0.41 -2.30 -10.17
N LEU A 72 -0.09 -1.31 -9.43
CA LEU A 72 0.23 -0.99 -8.04
C LEU A 72 -1.00 -1.27 -7.19
N ALA A 73 -0.80 -1.89 -6.02
CA ALA A 73 -1.81 -1.95 -4.98
C ALA A 73 -1.29 -1.24 -3.73
N TRP A 74 -2.21 -0.53 -3.07
CA TRP A 74 -1.93 0.20 -1.85
C TRP A 74 -2.75 -0.34 -0.69
N SER A 75 -2.07 -0.61 0.43
CA SER A 75 -2.71 -0.81 1.73
C SER A 75 -2.45 0.44 2.57
N PRO A 76 -3.45 1.32 2.77
CA PRO A 76 -3.31 2.45 3.67
C PRO A 76 -3.21 1.99 5.13
N ALA A 77 -2.72 2.87 6.01
CA ALA A 77 -2.59 2.60 7.45
C ALA A 77 -3.91 2.16 8.13
N GLN A 78 -5.05 2.61 7.62
CA GLN A 78 -6.39 2.24 8.11
C GLN A 78 -6.99 1.02 7.40
N GLY A 79 -6.19 0.24 6.66
CA GLY A 79 -6.59 -1.00 6.00
C GLY A 79 -7.46 -0.83 4.75
N GLY A 80 -7.98 0.37 4.45
CA GLY A 80 -8.62 0.73 3.17
C GLY A 80 -9.85 -0.13 2.85
N THR A 81 -10.72 -0.33 3.83
CA THR A 81 -11.83 -1.29 3.74
C THR A 81 -13.12 -0.68 3.16
N TRP A 82 -13.96 -1.53 2.59
CA TRP A 82 -15.33 -1.21 2.19
C TRP A 82 -16.29 -1.67 3.30
N PRO A 83 -16.97 -0.75 4.02
CA PRO A 83 -17.72 -1.09 5.23
C PRO A 83 -18.83 -2.14 5.05
N HIS A 84 -19.38 -2.24 3.84
CA HIS A 84 -20.51 -3.10 3.50
C HIS A 84 -20.08 -4.51 3.05
N LEU A 85 -18.80 -4.72 2.70
CA LEU A 85 -18.30 -6.01 2.21
C LEU A 85 -17.81 -6.89 3.36
N THR A 86 -17.98 -8.20 3.22
CA THR A 86 -17.36 -9.18 4.11
C THR A 86 -15.87 -9.33 3.80
N VAL A 87 -15.08 -9.91 4.71
CA VAL A 87 -13.66 -10.23 4.48
C VAL A 87 -13.47 -11.01 3.18
N ARG A 88 -14.28 -12.05 2.93
CA ARG A 88 -14.26 -12.82 1.68
C ARG A 88 -14.56 -11.94 0.46
N ALA A 89 -15.58 -11.09 0.56
CA ALA A 89 -15.97 -10.22 -0.54
C ALA A 89 -14.90 -9.17 -0.87
N HIS A 90 -14.15 -8.67 0.11
CA HIS A 90 -13.00 -7.79 -0.14
C HIS A 90 -11.93 -8.47 -1.01
N LEU A 91 -11.55 -9.71 -0.67
CA LEU A 91 -10.54 -10.46 -1.43
C LEU A 91 -11.07 -10.85 -2.81
N THR A 92 -12.33 -11.29 -2.89
CA THR A 92 -12.98 -11.66 -4.15
C THR A 92 -13.06 -10.46 -5.12
N ALA A 93 -13.30 -9.25 -4.60
CA ALA A 93 -13.44 -8.05 -5.42
C ALA A 93 -12.14 -7.64 -6.15
N VAL A 94 -10.98 -8.07 -5.68
CA VAL A 94 -9.68 -7.67 -6.24
C VAL A 94 -8.85 -8.84 -6.77
N ALA A 95 -9.18 -10.08 -6.38
CA ALA A 95 -8.50 -11.26 -6.86
C ALA A 95 -8.86 -11.52 -8.33
N PRO A 96 -7.86 -11.74 -9.22
CA PRO A 96 -8.14 -12.04 -10.62
C PRO A 96 -8.76 -13.42 -10.84
N ALA A 97 -8.62 -14.34 -9.87
CA ALA A 97 -9.21 -15.66 -9.90
C ALA A 97 -9.90 -16.01 -8.55
N PRO A 98 -11.17 -16.45 -8.53
CA PRO A 98 -11.93 -16.68 -7.30
C PRO A 98 -11.40 -17.82 -6.40
N ASP A 99 -10.72 -18.80 -6.98
CA ASP A 99 -10.18 -19.98 -6.30
C ASP A 99 -9.04 -19.65 -5.32
N GLU A 100 -8.39 -18.51 -5.49
CA GLU A 100 -7.30 -18.05 -4.62
C GLU A 100 -7.78 -17.47 -3.30
N VAL A 101 -9.05 -17.04 -3.23
CA VAL A 101 -9.60 -16.37 -2.04
C VAL A 101 -9.51 -17.26 -0.80
N GLY A 102 -9.77 -18.57 -0.94
CA GLY A 102 -9.66 -19.52 0.17
C GLY A 102 -8.23 -19.65 0.70
N ALA A 103 -7.24 -19.72 -0.20
CA ALA A 103 -5.83 -19.80 0.18
C ALA A 103 -5.35 -18.52 0.86
N LEU A 104 -5.78 -17.35 0.38
CA LEU A 104 -5.46 -16.06 1.00
C LEU A 104 -6.10 -15.93 2.39
N LEU A 105 -7.37 -16.33 2.55
CA LEU A 105 -8.02 -16.35 3.87
C LEU A 105 -7.25 -17.22 4.86
N ALA A 106 -6.79 -18.40 4.45
CA ALA A 106 -6.00 -19.29 5.30
C ALA A 106 -4.62 -18.70 5.62
N THR A 107 -3.91 -18.18 4.61
CA THR A 107 -2.55 -17.64 4.75
C THR A 107 -2.50 -16.46 5.72
N PHE A 108 -3.55 -15.63 5.75
CA PHE A 108 -3.66 -14.47 6.63
C PHE A 108 -4.45 -14.74 7.92
N ASP A 109 -4.82 -16.00 8.18
CA ASP A 109 -5.61 -16.39 9.36
C ASP A 109 -6.90 -15.55 9.50
N LEU A 110 -7.67 -15.50 8.40
CA LEU A 110 -8.93 -14.79 8.27
C LEU A 110 -10.12 -15.72 7.98
N SER A 111 -9.90 -17.03 7.91
CA SER A 111 -10.92 -18.03 7.58
C SER A 111 -12.15 -17.97 8.51
N ASP A 112 -11.93 -17.87 9.82
CA ASP A 112 -13.00 -17.88 10.83
C ASP A 112 -13.82 -16.57 10.85
N VAL A 113 -13.31 -15.53 10.19
CA VAL A 113 -13.95 -14.23 10.07
C VAL A 113 -14.34 -13.89 8.63
N ALA A 114 -14.30 -14.86 7.72
CA ALA A 114 -14.51 -14.65 6.29
C ALA A 114 -15.84 -13.93 5.96
N GLU A 115 -16.88 -14.19 6.74
CA GLU A 115 -18.23 -13.61 6.56
C GLU A 115 -18.49 -12.36 7.42
N ARG A 116 -17.51 -11.90 8.20
CA ARG A 116 -17.62 -10.68 9.00
C ARG A 116 -17.33 -9.43 8.18
N ARG A 117 -17.92 -8.31 8.58
CA ARG A 117 -17.65 -6.97 8.05
C ARG A 117 -16.58 -6.24 8.87
N PRO A 118 -15.91 -5.20 8.31
CA PRO A 118 -14.81 -4.49 8.99
C PRO A 118 -15.09 -4.05 10.43
N ALA A 119 -16.32 -3.58 10.73
CA ALA A 119 -16.70 -3.15 12.07
C ALA A 119 -16.71 -4.26 13.13
N GLN A 120 -16.61 -5.53 12.71
CA GLN A 120 -16.64 -6.71 13.58
C GLN A 120 -15.26 -7.36 13.73
N LEU A 121 -14.21 -6.71 13.20
CA LEU A 121 -12.84 -7.20 13.19
C LEU A 121 -12.00 -6.48 14.25
N SER A 122 -11.03 -7.20 14.82
CA SER A 122 -9.97 -6.55 15.60
C SER A 122 -9.08 -5.69 14.70
N LEU A 123 -8.29 -4.78 15.30
CA LEU A 123 -7.32 -3.98 14.55
C LEU A 123 -6.30 -4.86 13.80
N GLY A 124 -5.79 -5.92 14.43
CA GLY A 124 -4.90 -6.87 13.78
C GLY A 124 -5.57 -7.66 12.65
N GLN A 125 -6.86 -7.96 12.74
CA GLN A 125 -7.61 -8.57 11.63
C GLN A 125 -7.82 -7.58 10.47
N LEU A 126 -8.06 -6.30 10.76
CA LEU A 126 -8.13 -5.23 9.74
C LEU A 126 -6.79 -5.04 9.03
N ALA A 127 -5.69 -5.03 9.77
CA ALA A 127 -4.34 -4.93 9.20
C ALA A 127 -4.04 -6.12 8.26
N ARG A 128 -4.31 -7.35 8.72
CA ARG A 128 -4.15 -8.57 7.90
C ARG A 128 -5.03 -8.55 6.65
N LEU A 129 -6.29 -8.08 6.76
CA LEU A 129 -7.17 -7.91 5.60
C LEU A 129 -6.61 -6.89 4.59
N GLY A 130 -6.06 -5.76 5.06
CA GLY A 130 -5.44 -4.75 4.19
C GLY A 130 -4.28 -5.32 3.38
N VAL A 131 -3.38 -6.05 4.03
CA VAL A 131 -2.23 -6.70 3.39
C VAL A 131 -2.69 -7.82 2.44
N ALA A 132 -3.62 -8.68 2.88
CA ALA A 132 -4.17 -9.75 2.05
C ALA A 132 -4.84 -9.21 0.78
N ARG A 133 -5.60 -8.11 0.88
CA ARG A 133 -6.24 -7.46 -0.27
C ARG A 133 -5.20 -6.88 -1.23
N ALA A 134 -4.17 -6.23 -0.73
CA ALA A 134 -3.09 -5.71 -1.58
C ALA A 134 -2.40 -6.83 -2.36
N LEU A 135 -2.11 -7.97 -1.71
CA LEU A 135 -1.49 -9.13 -2.36
C LEU A 135 -2.42 -9.84 -3.36
N ALA A 136 -3.71 -9.92 -3.05
CA ALA A 136 -4.72 -10.54 -3.90
C ALA A 136 -4.78 -9.93 -5.31
N THR A 137 -4.42 -8.65 -5.45
CA THR A 137 -4.42 -7.94 -6.74
C THR A 137 -3.40 -8.46 -7.75
N ARG A 138 -2.38 -9.21 -7.31
CA ARG A 138 -1.18 -9.54 -8.10
C ARG A 138 -0.46 -8.33 -8.72
N ALA A 139 -0.61 -7.17 -8.09
CA ALA A 139 0.14 -5.98 -8.46
C ALA A 139 1.65 -6.25 -8.46
N ARG A 140 2.37 -5.65 -9.41
CA ARG A 140 3.84 -5.76 -9.48
C ARG A 140 4.53 -4.93 -8.40
N VAL A 141 3.81 -3.95 -7.85
CA VAL A 141 4.28 -3.08 -6.78
C VAL A 141 3.21 -3.03 -5.69
N LEU A 142 3.65 -3.27 -4.46
CA LEU A 142 2.82 -3.11 -3.28
C LEU A 142 3.36 -1.94 -2.47
N VAL A 143 2.49 -0.98 -2.18
CA VAL A 143 2.77 0.11 -1.24
C VAL A 143 1.97 -0.18 0.02
N LEU A 144 2.67 -0.33 1.14
CA LEU A 144 2.06 -0.69 2.42
C LEU A 144 2.39 0.41 3.43
N ASP A 145 1.36 1.10 3.91
CA ASP A 145 1.49 2.11 4.96
C ASP A 145 1.13 1.46 6.30
N GLU A 146 2.11 1.40 7.20
CA GLU A 146 2.02 0.73 8.51
C GLU A 146 1.36 -0.68 8.51
N PRO A 147 1.83 -1.62 7.67
CA PRO A 147 1.18 -2.93 7.51
C PRO A 147 1.16 -3.82 8.75
N THR A 148 2.00 -3.52 9.75
CA THR A 148 2.09 -4.25 11.01
C THR A 148 1.47 -3.48 12.18
N ALA A 149 0.79 -2.37 11.93
CA ALA A 149 0.11 -1.63 12.99
C ALA A 149 -0.96 -2.51 13.67
N GLY A 150 -0.87 -2.65 14.99
CA GLY A 150 -1.82 -3.45 15.77
C GLY A 150 -1.68 -4.97 15.58
N VAL A 151 -0.57 -5.43 15.01
CA VAL A 151 -0.17 -6.85 15.01
C VAL A 151 0.85 -7.04 16.13
N ASP A 152 0.57 -7.92 17.08
CA ASP A 152 1.47 -8.22 18.19
C ASP A 152 2.76 -8.89 17.67
N VAL A 153 3.89 -8.58 18.31
CA VAL A 153 5.18 -9.21 18.02
C VAL A 153 5.25 -10.50 18.83
N GLU A 154 4.81 -11.60 18.26
CA GLU A 154 5.16 -12.95 18.75
C GLU A 154 6.46 -13.44 18.10
#